data_AF-A0A653MJ65-F1
#
_entry.id   AF-A0A653MJ65-F1
#
_cell.length_a   1.000
_cell.length_b   1.000
_cell.length_c   1.000
_cell.angle_alpha   90.00
_cell.angle_beta   90.00
_cell.angle_gamma   90.00
#
_symmetry.space_group_name_H-M   'P 1'
#
loop_
_entity.id
_entity.type
_entity.pdbx_description
1 polymer ?
#
loop_
_entity_poly.entity_id
_entity_poly.type
_entity_poly.pdbx_seq_one_letter_code
_entity_poly.pdbx_strand_id
1 'polypeptide(L)'
;MCNSDNPLQKSFHITFGGTVMKRVVPSTLLLSTLLIGANTVAAGAATPTEALVSGTVVGAAGSPAAGAKVAVFAEAQASNNLKQGATATMPLVGSATADNNGRYTIAVPASFDTATLADPAGIVTFTAVAQDGSRVQTTDFQRQLDTSAGPARLVAVDAAKSYSADAARAAAADGAVTGSPATVSFNLGSSSAQTVQKSASSNADGRDVTQMSTSISVVKDYGSRWAYVGQWASTTAYVKAKFSYTKSASSSLGVAVSSTGKKGTFKASGTRSRSSSSTINFGTRTGKKSVKYRTLFHYQKRQYVTCTAGWTCSDVFKIEPVGWRGGTSTLNRTLPSAKKCTPYEKGSGLSKTSSKAYKFSGGVSNSGMTVVELSAQSGYSSKVSQSVTFTKDGKLCGRSAYPTGSPQVLIAKPK
;
A
#
# COMPACT_ATOMS: atom_id res chain seq x y z
N MET A 1 -50.13 12.66 13.92
CA MET A 1 -50.86 11.42 13.55
C MET A 1 -49.90 10.52 12.79
N CYS A 2 -50.00 9.21 13.05
CA CYS A 2 -49.21 8.07 12.55
C CYS A 2 -47.94 7.72 13.34
N ASN A 3 -48.21 6.75 14.21
CA ASN A 3 -47.43 5.95 15.15
C ASN A 3 -46.75 4.76 14.45
N SER A 4 -45.97 3.99 15.24
CA SER A 4 -45.68 2.54 15.07
C SER A 4 -44.65 2.14 14.00
N ASP A 5 -43.72 1.19 14.18
CA ASP A 5 -43.53 0.14 15.20
C ASP A 5 -42.05 -0.30 15.28
N ASN A 6 -41.67 -0.76 16.47
CA ASN A 6 -40.35 -1.29 16.82
C ASN A 6 -40.52 -2.75 17.29
N PRO A 7 -39.85 -3.76 16.70
CA PRO A 7 -39.89 -5.11 17.25
C PRO A 7 -38.60 -5.49 18.00
N LEU A 8 -38.74 -5.61 19.32
CA LEU A 8 -38.35 -6.75 20.16
C LEU A 8 -37.06 -7.51 19.78
N GLN A 9 -35.96 -7.24 20.50
CA GLN A 9 -34.88 -8.21 20.69
C GLN A 9 -35.02 -8.89 22.05
N LYS A 10 -35.32 -10.20 22.02
CA LYS A 10 -35.35 -11.09 23.17
C LYS A 10 -33.91 -11.41 23.62
N SER A 11 -33.63 -11.15 24.89
CA SER A 11 -32.42 -11.59 25.58
C SER A 11 -32.50 -13.08 25.90
N PHE A 12 -31.49 -13.85 25.53
CA PHE A 12 -31.29 -15.22 25.99
C PHE A 12 -30.26 -15.21 27.13
N HIS A 13 -30.72 -15.48 28.35
CA HIS A 13 -29.89 -15.85 29.49
C HIS A 13 -29.87 -17.39 29.58
N ILE A 14 -28.69 -17.98 29.57
CA ILE A 14 -28.48 -19.38 29.92
C ILE A 14 -27.65 -19.40 31.21
N THR A 15 -28.31 -19.78 32.30
CA THR A 15 -27.72 -20.04 33.61
C THR A 15 -27.54 -21.54 33.74
N PHE A 16 -26.32 -22.02 33.96
CA PHE A 16 -26.07 -23.38 34.43
C PHE A 16 -25.69 -23.34 35.91
N GLY A 17 -26.49 -24.02 36.73
CA GLY A 17 -26.25 -24.26 38.14
C GLY A 17 -26.04 -25.74 38.45
N GLY A 18 -25.48 -26.00 39.63
CA GLY A 18 -25.34 -27.32 40.26
C GLY A 18 -24.07 -28.07 39.86
N THR A 19 -23.29 -28.71 40.73
CA THR A 19 -23.66 -29.33 42.02
C THR A 19 -22.41 -29.53 42.88
N VAL A 20 -22.54 -29.26 44.17
CA VAL A 20 -21.57 -29.57 45.22
C VAL A 20 -21.75 -31.04 45.62
N MET A 21 -20.69 -31.85 45.56
CA MET A 21 -20.64 -33.13 46.28
C MET A 21 -19.44 -33.15 47.24
N LYS A 22 -19.77 -33.10 48.54
CA LYS A 22 -18.92 -33.57 49.63
C LYS A 22 -18.91 -35.11 49.61
N ARG A 23 -17.73 -35.73 49.65
CA ARG A 23 -17.58 -37.06 50.23
C ARG A 23 -16.22 -37.20 50.91
N VAL A 24 -16.29 -37.79 52.10
CA VAL A 24 -15.23 -37.98 53.09
C VAL A 24 -14.52 -39.32 52.81
N VAL A 25 -13.18 -39.23 52.93
CA VAL A 25 -12.07 -40.19 53.16
C VAL A 25 -12.43 -41.64 53.54
N PRO A 26 -11.58 -42.63 53.14
CA PRO A 26 -10.64 -43.17 54.13
C PRO A 26 -9.19 -43.28 53.62
N SER A 27 -8.28 -43.13 54.58
CA SER A 27 -6.83 -43.18 54.48
C SER A 27 -6.31 -44.58 54.15
N THR A 28 -5.44 -44.66 53.15
CA THR A 28 -4.52 -45.79 52.97
C THR A 28 -3.13 -45.21 52.72
N LEU A 29 -2.24 -45.43 53.69
CA LEU A 29 -0.85 -45.00 53.65
C LEU A 29 -0.07 -45.97 52.75
N LEU A 30 0.20 -45.57 51.51
CA LEU A 30 1.12 -46.27 50.60
C LEU A 30 2.35 -45.39 50.40
N LEU A 31 3.49 -45.90 50.88
CA LEU A 31 4.82 -45.33 50.66
C LEU A 31 5.18 -45.53 49.18
N SER A 32 4.89 -44.53 48.34
CA SER A 32 5.31 -44.48 46.95
C SER A 32 6.50 -43.54 46.80
N THR A 33 7.57 -44.06 46.22
CA THR A 33 8.78 -43.36 45.81
C THR A 33 8.44 -42.15 44.94
N LEU A 34 8.70 -40.94 45.45
CA LEU A 34 8.49 -39.67 44.77
C LEU A 34 9.59 -39.46 43.71
N LEU A 35 9.36 -39.96 42.49
CA LEU A 35 10.05 -39.46 41.31
C LEU A 35 9.45 -38.08 40.98
N ILE A 36 10.19 -37.01 41.25
CA ILE A 36 9.89 -35.66 40.79
C ILE A 36 10.07 -35.64 39.27
N GLY A 37 9.05 -36.10 38.55
CA GLY A 37 8.91 -35.85 37.12
C GLY A 37 8.61 -34.38 36.94
N ALA A 38 9.60 -33.60 36.52
CA ALA A 38 9.37 -32.26 36.04
C ALA A 38 8.44 -32.34 34.82
N ASN A 39 7.14 -32.12 35.04
CA ASN A 39 6.20 -31.85 33.96
C ASN A 39 6.60 -30.51 33.34
N THR A 40 7.53 -30.55 32.39
CA THR A 40 7.73 -29.45 31.45
C THR A 40 6.44 -29.38 30.63
N VAL A 41 5.52 -28.53 31.05
CA VAL A 41 4.44 -28.06 30.18
C VAL A 41 5.17 -27.42 29.01
N ALA A 42 5.25 -28.13 27.89
CA ALA A 42 5.82 -27.58 26.66
C ALA A 42 5.01 -26.33 26.35
N ALA A 43 5.61 -25.16 26.55
CA ALA A 43 5.04 -23.89 26.15
C ALA A 43 4.68 -24.05 24.67
N GLY A 44 3.38 -24.13 24.37
CA GLY A 44 2.91 -24.27 23.00
C GLY A 44 3.57 -23.15 22.21
N ALA A 45 4.44 -23.52 21.27
CA ALA A 45 5.19 -22.57 20.48
C ALA A 45 4.17 -21.63 19.83
N ALA A 46 4.14 -20.37 20.28
CA ALA A 46 3.26 -19.38 19.72
C ALA A 46 3.49 -19.39 18.20
N THR A 47 2.43 -19.63 17.45
CA THR A 47 2.51 -19.67 15.99
C THR A 47 3.20 -18.39 15.53
N PRO A 48 4.30 -18.47 14.77
CA PRO A 48 5.10 -17.30 14.45
C PRO A 48 4.21 -16.27 13.78
N THR A 49 4.04 -15.14 14.46
CA THR A 49 3.22 -14.03 13.97
C THR A 49 3.91 -13.50 12.72
N GLU A 50 3.20 -13.53 11.58
CA GLU A 50 3.77 -13.12 10.29
C GLU A 50 4.32 -11.69 10.40
N ALA A 51 5.60 -11.53 10.07
CA ALA A 51 6.25 -10.23 10.16
C ALA A 51 5.65 -9.28 9.13
N LEU A 52 5.11 -8.15 9.60
CA LEU A 52 4.58 -7.11 8.74
C LEU A 52 5.69 -6.48 7.93
N VAL A 53 6.73 -6.00 8.61
CA VAL A 53 7.84 -5.24 8.04
C VAL A 53 9.12 -5.56 8.80
N SER A 54 10.22 -5.63 8.06
CA SER A 54 11.56 -5.73 8.61
C SER A 54 12.49 -4.78 7.88
N GLY A 55 13.69 -4.58 8.39
CA GLY A 55 14.72 -3.84 7.69
C GLY A 55 15.81 -3.35 8.60
N THR A 56 16.44 -2.24 8.23
CA THR A 56 17.59 -1.67 8.91
C THR A 56 17.43 -0.18 9.16
N VAL A 57 17.92 0.29 10.29
CA VAL A 57 18.08 1.71 10.61
C VAL A 57 19.57 2.01 10.61
N VAL A 58 19.98 2.96 9.78
CA VAL A 58 21.36 3.47 9.75
C VAL A 58 21.40 4.95 10.13
N GLY A 59 22.44 5.34 10.86
CA GLY A 59 22.69 6.71 11.31
C GLY A 59 23.36 7.60 10.26
N ALA A 60 23.94 8.71 10.73
CA ALA A 60 24.50 9.77 9.89
C ALA A 60 25.61 9.36 8.93
N ALA A 61 26.45 8.44 9.38
CA ALA A 61 27.60 7.95 8.62
C ALA A 61 27.32 6.59 7.93
N GLY A 62 26.05 6.16 7.85
CA GLY A 62 25.69 4.82 7.37
C GLY A 62 25.98 3.70 8.37
N SER A 63 26.45 4.03 9.58
CA SER A 63 26.62 3.08 10.69
C SER A 63 25.26 2.55 11.17
N PRO A 64 25.16 1.30 11.64
CA PRO A 64 23.95 0.82 12.29
C PRO A 64 23.49 1.73 13.43
N ALA A 65 22.20 2.06 13.47
CA ALA A 65 21.59 2.82 14.56
C ALA A 65 21.02 1.84 15.60
N ALA A 66 21.90 1.22 16.39
CA ALA A 66 21.51 0.30 17.45
C ALA A 66 20.65 1.03 18.51
N GLY A 67 19.58 0.38 18.98
CA GLY A 67 18.66 0.98 19.95
C GLY A 67 17.64 1.96 19.35
N ALA A 68 17.68 2.22 18.04
CA ALA A 68 16.67 3.06 17.38
C ALA A 68 15.27 2.46 17.54
N LYS A 69 14.29 3.30 17.89
CA LYS A 69 12.90 2.90 18.08
C LYS A 69 12.17 2.95 16.75
N VAL A 70 11.47 1.89 16.37
CA VAL A 70 10.68 1.81 15.15
C VAL A 70 9.23 1.52 15.49
N ALA A 71 8.29 2.30 14.95
CA ALA A 71 6.86 2.09 15.10
C ALA A 71 6.17 2.10 13.74
N VAL A 72 5.11 1.32 13.60
CA VAL A 72 4.30 1.26 12.39
C VAL A 72 2.88 1.68 12.72
N PHE A 73 2.36 2.64 11.97
CA PHE A 73 1.00 3.12 12.07
C PHE A 73 0.23 2.75 10.81
N ALA A 74 -1.06 2.46 10.92
CA ALA A 74 -1.92 2.24 9.76
C ALA A 74 -2.77 3.47 9.48
N GLU A 75 -2.96 3.80 8.20
CA GLU A 75 -3.85 4.88 7.80
C GLU A 75 -5.28 4.36 7.62
N ALA A 76 -6.22 4.90 8.40
CA ALA A 76 -7.62 4.53 8.28
C ALA A 76 -8.22 5.00 6.94
N GLN A 77 -9.12 4.21 6.34
CA GLN A 77 -9.82 4.59 5.11
C GLN A 77 -10.60 5.90 5.27
N ALA A 78 -11.18 6.14 6.45
CA ALA A 78 -11.89 7.37 6.77
C ALA A 78 -11.00 8.61 6.59
N SER A 79 -9.67 8.49 6.75
CA SER A 79 -8.75 9.60 6.55
C SER A 79 -8.76 10.11 5.10
N ASN A 80 -9.10 9.27 4.11
CA ASN A 80 -9.23 9.66 2.70
C ASN A 80 -10.38 10.66 2.46
N ASN A 81 -11.33 10.74 3.39
CA ASN A 81 -12.49 11.63 3.34
C ASN A 81 -12.35 12.86 4.24
N LEU A 82 -11.17 13.07 4.85
CA LEU A 82 -10.92 14.27 5.64
C LEU A 82 -11.04 15.51 4.77
N LYS A 83 -11.80 16.47 5.27
CA LYS A 83 -11.92 17.81 4.68
C LYS A 83 -10.73 18.66 5.12
N GLN A 84 -10.45 19.73 4.39
CA GLN A 84 -9.45 20.72 4.81
C GLN A 84 -9.72 21.20 6.23
N GLY A 85 -8.69 21.20 7.08
CA GLY A 85 -8.75 21.54 8.50
C GLY A 85 -9.07 20.36 9.43
N ALA A 86 -9.55 19.22 8.91
CA ALA A 86 -9.84 18.05 9.72
C ALA A 86 -8.57 17.25 10.05
N THR A 87 -8.61 16.57 11.20
CA THR A 87 -7.51 15.73 11.73
C THR A 87 -8.03 14.34 12.08
N ALA A 88 -7.20 13.32 11.91
CA ALA A 88 -7.45 11.96 12.38
C ALA A 88 -6.18 11.37 13.00
N THR A 89 -6.35 10.51 14.00
CA THR A 89 -5.26 9.72 14.59
C THR A 89 -5.03 8.45 13.78
N MET A 90 -3.78 8.04 13.64
CA MET A 90 -3.42 6.76 13.05
C MET A 90 -3.24 5.70 14.15
N PRO A 91 -3.93 4.55 14.09
CA PRO A 91 -3.70 3.47 15.05
C PRO A 91 -2.28 2.91 14.94
N LEU A 92 -1.65 2.69 16.09
CA LEU A 92 -0.38 1.97 16.20
C LEU A 92 -0.62 0.48 15.90
N VAL A 93 0.12 -0.05 14.94
CA VAL A 93 0.08 -1.47 14.56
C VAL A 93 1.03 -2.27 15.43
N GLY A 94 2.26 -1.76 15.59
CA GLY A 94 3.30 -2.42 16.35
C GLY A 94 4.59 -1.62 16.35
N SER A 95 5.53 -2.05 17.17
CA SER A 95 6.83 -1.40 17.33
C SER A 95 7.94 -2.39 17.65
N ALA A 96 9.18 -1.98 17.39
CA ALA A 96 10.39 -2.72 17.71
C ALA A 96 11.53 -1.75 18.04
N THR A 97 12.55 -2.26 18.72
CA THR A 97 13.84 -1.58 18.89
C THR A 97 14.86 -2.24 17.97
N ALA A 98 15.62 -1.45 17.24
CA ALA A 98 16.66 -1.94 16.34
C ALA A 98 17.79 -2.60 17.14
N ASP A 99 18.26 -3.77 16.66
CA ASP A 99 19.35 -4.52 17.29
C ASP A 99 20.72 -3.85 17.09
N ASN A 100 21.79 -4.50 17.55
CA ASN A 100 23.17 -3.99 17.42
C ASN A 100 23.62 -3.80 15.96
N ASN A 101 22.96 -4.46 15.01
CA ASN A 101 23.18 -4.31 13.57
C ASN A 101 22.17 -3.35 12.93
N GLY A 102 21.41 -2.61 13.73
CA GLY A 102 20.37 -1.70 13.29
C GLY A 102 19.15 -2.41 12.71
N ARG A 103 19.03 -3.73 12.84
CA ARG A 103 17.94 -4.51 12.24
C ARG A 103 16.71 -4.48 13.12
N TYR A 104 15.54 -4.46 12.50
CA TYR A 104 14.27 -4.55 13.21
C TYR A 104 13.28 -5.41 12.44
N THR A 105 12.31 -5.97 13.17
CA THR A 105 11.17 -6.70 12.63
C THR A 105 9.94 -6.37 13.47
N ILE A 106 8.83 -6.02 12.80
CA ILE A 106 7.54 -5.72 13.44
C ILE A 106 6.51 -6.65 12.83
N ALA A 107 5.77 -7.37 13.67
CA ALA A 107 4.63 -8.19 13.29
C ALA A 107 3.31 -7.45 13.53
N VAL A 108 2.24 -7.87 12.85
CA VAL A 108 0.88 -7.39 13.16
C VAL A 108 0.33 -8.23 14.32
N PRO A 109 -0.10 -7.61 15.44
CA PRO A 109 -0.78 -8.34 16.50
C PRO A 109 -2.04 -9.02 15.95
N ALA A 110 -2.33 -10.25 16.39
CA ALA A 110 -3.53 -10.97 15.96
C ALA A 110 -4.84 -10.21 16.28
N SER A 111 -4.81 -9.32 17.28
CA SER A 111 -5.93 -8.46 17.67
C SER A 111 -6.11 -7.22 16.79
N PHE A 112 -5.17 -6.91 15.89
CA PHE A 112 -5.22 -5.72 15.06
C PHE A 112 -6.11 -5.95 13.83
N ASP A 113 -7.28 -5.29 13.80
CA ASP A 113 -8.23 -5.42 12.70
C ASP A 113 -7.76 -4.65 11.45
N THR A 114 -7.12 -5.37 10.54
CA THR A 114 -6.65 -4.84 9.26
C THR A 114 -7.77 -4.68 8.22
N ALA A 115 -8.91 -5.35 8.40
CA ALA A 115 -9.99 -5.35 7.42
C ALA A 115 -10.70 -4.00 7.34
N THR A 116 -10.90 -3.33 8.48
CA THR A 116 -11.48 -1.98 8.53
C THR A 116 -10.57 -0.89 7.94
N LEU A 117 -9.30 -1.20 7.72
CA LEU A 117 -8.28 -0.28 7.22
C LEU A 117 -8.00 -0.48 5.71
N ALA A 118 -8.44 -1.59 5.13
CA ALA A 118 -8.22 -1.90 3.72
C ALA A 118 -9.14 -1.08 2.79
N ASP A 119 -8.61 -0.63 1.65
CA ASP A 119 -9.41 0.03 0.62
C ASP A 119 -10.31 -0.99 -0.11
N PRO A 120 -11.23 -0.55 -1.00
CA PRO A 120 -12.08 -1.48 -1.76
C PRO A 120 -11.33 -2.48 -2.66
N ALA A 121 -10.01 -2.35 -2.82
CA ALA A 121 -9.15 -3.31 -3.50
C ALA A 121 -8.29 -4.14 -2.52
N GLY A 122 -8.55 -4.04 -1.22
CA GLY A 122 -7.81 -4.74 -0.17
C GLY A 122 -6.50 -4.06 0.22
N ILE A 123 -6.21 -2.84 -0.22
CA ILE A 123 -4.91 -2.21 0.06
C ILE A 123 -4.93 -1.47 1.38
N VAL A 124 -4.02 -1.83 2.29
CA VAL A 124 -3.75 -1.12 3.55
C VAL A 124 -2.48 -0.29 3.38
N THR A 125 -2.53 0.98 3.79
CA THR A 125 -1.34 1.85 3.79
C THR A 125 -0.81 2.01 5.20
N PHE A 126 0.49 1.79 5.34
CA PHE A 126 1.23 1.89 6.60
C PHE A 126 2.26 3.01 6.50
N THR A 127 2.53 3.65 7.63
CA THR A 127 3.64 4.58 7.83
C THR A 127 4.54 4.00 8.90
N ALA A 128 5.77 3.64 8.52
CA ALA A 128 6.81 3.31 9.48
C ALA A 128 7.55 4.57 9.89
N VAL A 129 7.85 4.68 11.18
CA VAL A 129 8.56 5.77 11.82
C VAL A 129 9.77 5.16 12.52
N ALA A 130 10.97 5.65 12.21
CA ALA A 130 12.17 5.34 12.97
C ALA A 130 12.66 6.57 13.73
N GLN A 131 13.12 6.35 14.95
CA GLN A 131 13.67 7.38 15.83
C GLN A 131 15.00 6.95 16.44
N ASP A 132 15.97 7.86 16.41
CA ASP A 132 17.23 7.76 17.15
C ASP A 132 17.52 9.12 17.79
N GLY A 133 17.39 9.19 19.12
CA GLY A 133 17.42 10.47 19.86
C GLY A 133 16.38 11.47 19.33
N SER A 134 16.85 12.62 18.85
CA SER A 134 16.00 13.68 18.26
C SER A 134 15.72 13.51 16.76
N ARG A 135 16.34 12.51 16.10
CA ARG A 135 16.17 12.27 14.67
C ARG A 135 14.97 11.38 14.45
N VAL A 136 14.05 11.84 13.60
CA VAL A 136 12.87 11.06 13.18
C VAL A 136 12.87 10.96 11.66
N GLN A 137 12.57 9.77 11.15
CA GLN A 137 12.34 9.54 9.73
C GLN A 137 11.06 8.73 9.56
N THR A 138 10.27 9.08 8.55
CA THR A 138 9.05 8.35 8.19
C THR A 138 9.17 7.79 6.78
N THR A 139 8.55 6.65 6.55
CA THR A 139 8.36 6.10 5.21
C THR A 139 7.02 5.39 5.12
N ASP A 140 6.41 5.45 3.94
CA ASP A 140 5.13 4.77 3.70
C ASP A 140 5.37 3.49 2.91
N PHE A 141 4.60 2.47 3.23
CA PHE A 141 4.54 1.24 2.46
C PHE A 141 3.11 0.71 2.43
N GLN A 142 2.83 -0.21 1.52
CA GLN A 142 1.49 -0.76 1.36
C GLN A 142 1.54 -2.29 1.43
N ARG A 143 0.44 -2.87 1.91
CA ARG A 143 0.15 -4.31 1.83
C ARG A 143 -1.22 -4.51 1.22
N GLN A 144 -1.41 -5.69 0.65
CA GLN A 144 -2.70 -6.17 0.23
C GLN A 144 -3.22 -7.17 1.25
N LEU A 145 -4.43 -6.95 1.72
CA LEU A 145 -5.21 -7.90 2.47
C LEU A 145 -5.66 -9.02 1.52
N ASP A 146 -5.14 -10.21 1.75
CA ASP A 146 -5.51 -11.43 1.05
C ASP A 146 -6.43 -12.26 1.94
N THR A 147 -7.65 -12.46 1.47
CA THR A 147 -8.69 -13.25 2.14
C THR A 147 -9.00 -14.55 1.39
N SER A 148 -8.17 -14.95 0.42
CA SER A 148 -8.47 -16.04 -0.51
C SER A 148 -8.17 -17.44 0.03
N ALA A 149 -7.32 -17.57 1.06
CA ALA A 149 -6.78 -18.84 1.53
C ALA A 149 -6.93 -19.09 3.05
N GLY A 150 -7.96 -18.52 3.69
CA GLY A 150 -8.24 -18.68 5.12
C GLY A 150 -8.30 -17.33 5.87
N PRO A 151 -7.75 -17.22 7.09
CA PRO A 151 -7.75 -15.96 7.83
C PRO A 151 -7.06 -14.86 7.02
N ALA A 152 -7.58 -13.64 7.13
CA ALA A 152 -7.08 -12.51 6.37
C ALA A 152 -5.59 -12.24 6.69
N ARG A 153 -4.75 -12.17 5.65
CA ARG A 153 -3.30 -11.97 5.78
C ARG A 153 -2.83 -10.76 4.97
N LEU A 154 -1.72 -10.15 5.36
CA LEU A 154 -1.15 -9.00 4.64
C LEU A 154 0.03 -9.43 3.77
N VAL A 155 -0.15 -9.39 2.45
CA VAL A 155 0.90 -9.71 1.47
C VAL A 155 1.44 -8.44 0.80
N ALA A 156 2.60 -8.53 0.14
CA ALA A 156 3.13 -7.40 -0.61
C ALA A 156 2.18 -6.98 -1.75
N VAL A 157 2.00 -5.67 -1.94
CA VAL A 157 1.30 -5.12 -3.11
C VAL A 157 2.20 -5.40 -4.31
N ASP A 158 1.79 -6.34 -5.16
CA ASP A 158 2.50 -6.97 -6.30
C ASP A 158 2.71 -8.49 -6.12
N ALA A 159 2.63 -9.02 -4.89
CA ALA A 159 2.68 -10.47 -4.64
C ALA A 159 1.34 -11.18 -4.88
N ALA A 160 0.24 -10.43 -5.02
CA ALA A 160 -0.98 -10.92 -5.66
C ALA A 160 -0.75 -11.06 -7.18
N LYS A 161 0.15 -11.98 -7.54
CA LYS A 161 0.11 -12.64 -8.83
C LYS A 161 -1.35 -13.06 -9.06
N SER A 162 -1.87 -12.73 -10.23
CA SER A 162 -3.10 -13.31 -10.73
C SER A 162 -2.85 -14.80 -10.93
N TYR A 163 -2.90 -15.58 -9.86
CA TYR A 163 -2.97 -17.02 -9.97
C TYR A 163 -4.35 -17.34 -10.55
N SER A 164 -4.41 -18.16 -11.60
CA SER A 164 -5.64 -18.92 -11.84
C SER A 164 -5.96 -19.69 -10.55
N ALA A 165 -7.24 -19.94 -10.30
CA ALA A 165 -7.66 -20.69 -9.10
C ALA A 165 -6.90 -22.02 -8.94
N ASP A 166 -6.44 -22.60 -10.06
CA ASP A 166 -5.65 -23.85 -10.11
C ASP A 166 -4.20 -23.67 -9.64
N ALA A 167 -3.55 -22.55 -9.98
CA ALA A 167 -2.20 -22.26 -9.51
C ALA A 167 -2.17 -21.86 -8.03
N ALA A 168 -3.26 -21.28 -7.51
CA ALA A 168 -3.43 -21.01 -6.08
C ALA A 168 -3.64 -22.31 -5.28
N ARG A 169 -4.37 -23.29 -5.84
CA ARG A 169 -4.51 -24.63 -5.24
C ARG A 169 -3.20 -25.42 -5.23
N ALA A 170 -2.42 -25.33 -6.30
CA ALA A 170 -1.09 -25.96 -6.36
C ALA A 170 -0.11 -25.35 -5.34
N ALA A 171 -0.12 -24.02 -5.14
CA ALA A 171 0.73 -23.35 -4.15
C ALA A 171 0.26 -23.58 -2.70
N ALA A 172 -1.04 -23.78 -2.46
CA ALA A 172 -1.58 -24.15 -1.16
C ALA A 172 -1.24 -25.59 -0.76
N ALA A 173 -1.08 -26.49 -1.74
CA ALA A 173 -0.64 -27.86 -1.51
C ALA A 173 0.84 -27.96 -1.08
N ASP A 174 1.64 -26.94 -1.36
CA ASP A 174 3.08 -26.89 -1.08
C ASP A 174 3.44 -26.16 0.24
N GLY A 175 2.44 -25.76 1.03
CA GLY A 175 2.64 -25.25 2.41
C GLY A 175 3.42 -23.93 2.56
N ALA A 176 3.83 -23.26 1.48
CA ALA A 176 4.82 -22.16 1.51
C ALA A 176 4.35 -20.86 0.83
N VAL A 177 3.17 -20.34 1.19
CA VAL A 177 2.82 -18.93 0.90
C VAL A 177 2.85 -18.13 2.20
N THR A 178 4.07 -17.92 2.73
CA THR A 178 4.32 -16.86 3.70
C THR A 178 4.56 -15.57 2.92
N GLY A 179 3.81 -14.51 3.23
CA GLY A 179 4.07 -13.19 2.66
C GLY A 179 5.44 -12.72 3.14
N SER A 180 6.37 -12.49 2.22
CA SER A 180 7.64 -11.89 2.61
C SER A 180 7.36 -10.51 3.24
N PRO A 181 7.96 -10.19 4.41
CA PRO A 181 7.85 -8.86 5.01
C PRO A 181 8.35 -7.82 4.00
N ALA A 182 7.79 -6.60 3.98
CA ALA A 182 8.53 -5.54 3.26
C ALA A 182 9.82 -5.27 3.99
N THR A 183 10.84 -5.03 3.19
CA THR A 183 12.07 -4.41 3.62
C THR A 183 11.90 -2.89 3.58
N VAL A 184 12.00 -2.26 4.74
CA VAL A 184 12.04 -0.81 4.89
C VAL A 184 13.36 -0.44 5.56
N SER A 185 14.19 0.34 4.87
CA SER A 185 15.43 0.84 5.45
C SER A 185 15.34 2.33 5.70
N PHE A 186 15.79 2.74 6.88
CA PHE A 186 15.90 4.12 7.31
C PHE A 186 17.36 4.54 7.24
N ASN A 187 17.59 5.73 6.70
CA ASN A 187 18.87 6.41 6.78
C ASN A 187 18.62 7.76 7.47
N LEU A 188 18.88 7.77 8.78
CA LEU A 188 18.69 8.94 9.63
C LEU A 188 19.72 10.04 9.31
N GLY A 189 20.74 9.72 8.52
CA GLY A 189 21.81 10.60 8.08
C GLY A 189 21.61 11.44 6.85
N SER A 190 20.87 10.91 5.89
CA SER A 190 20.50 11.65 4.68
C SER A 190 19.28 12.55 4.91
N SER A 191 18.75 12.58 6.14
CA SER A 191 17.71 13.50 6.52
C SER A 191 18.25 14.94 6.45
N SER A 192 17.65 15.79 5.62
CA SER A 192 17.54 17.19 5.98
C SER A 192 16.83 17.20 7.33
N ALA A 193 17.62 17.27 8.42
CA ALA A 193 17.17 17.05 9.79
C ALA A 193 15.81 17.71 10.01
N GLN A 194 14.79 16.90 10.25
CA GLN A 194 13.44 17.36 10.53
C GLN A 194 13.37 17.81 11.99
N THR A 195 13.98 18.95 12.28
CA THR A 195 13.86 19.62 13.57
C THR A 195 12.79 20.70 13.46
N VAL A 196 11.54 20.34 13.75
CA VAL A 196 10.61 21.29 14.34
C VAL A 196 10.36 20.79 15.75
N GLN A 197 11.31 21.02 16.65
CA GLN A 197 11.06 20.81 18.07
C GLN A 197 10.03 21.85 18.51
N LYS A 198 8.77 21.43 18.67
CA LYS A 198 7.87 22.10 19.59
C LYS A 198 8.19 21.55 20.99
N SER A 199 8.97 22.31 21.75
CA SER A 199 9.50 21.90 23.04
C SER A 199 8.40 21.40 23.98
N ALA A 200 8.61 20.22 24.56
CA ALA A 200 7.87 19.76 25.72
C ALA A 200 8.83 19.02 26.68
N SER A 201 8.89 19.54 27.91
CA SER A 201 9.40 19.02 29.19
C SER A 201 10.50 17.93 29.20
N SER A 202 11.62 18.27 29.84
CA SER A 202 12.93 17.60 29.86
C SER A 202 13.07 16.32 30.72
N ASN A 203 12.03 15.52 30.93
CA ASN A 203 12.15 14.25 31.67
C ASN A 203 11.99 13.05 30.74
N ALA A 204 13.06 12.72 30.00
CA ALA A 204 13.10 11.65 29.00
C ALA A 204 14.25 10.68 29.29
N ASP A 205 14.10 9.86 30.33
CA ASP A 205 14.85 8.62 30.44
C ASP A 205 13.86 7.51 30.82
N GLY A 206 13.78 6.46 30.00
CA GLY A 206 12.97 5.26 30.29
C GLY A 206 11.54 5.15 29.73
N ARG A 207 11.07 6.01 28.82
CA ARG A 207 9.68 5.90 28.30
C ARG A 207 9.51 4.89 27.14
N ASP A 208 8.45 4.09 27.24
CA ASP A 208 8.07 2.99 26.35
C ASP A 208 7.64 3.46 24.95
N VAL A 209 8.00 2.70 23.91
CA VAL A 209 7.67 2.93 22.49
C VAL A 209 6.17 2.91 22.23
N THR A 210 5.41 2.25 23.10
CA THR A 210 3.93 2.20 23.08
C THR A 210 3.27 3.58 23.19
N GLN A 211 4.00 4.62 23.60
CA GLN A 211 3.50 6.00 23.69
C GLN A 211 3.69 6.83 22.40
N MET A 212 4.26 6.26 21.34
CA MET A 212 4.33 6.97 20.06
C MET A 212 2.93 7.17 19.48
N SER A 213 2.64 8.37 19.03
CA SER A 213 1.38 8.69 18.34
C SER A 213 1.66 9.37 17.02
N THR A 214 0.82 9.08 16.02
CA THR A 214 0.84 9.80 14.75
C THR A 214 -0.56 10.27 14.42
N SER A 215 -0.67 11.52 13.97
CA SER A 215 -1.91 12.09 13.45
C SER A 215 -1.70 12.66 12.06
N ILE A 216 -2.79 12.71 11.29
CA ILE A 216 -2.84 13.28 9.95
C ILE A 216 -3.86 14.41 9.97
N SER A 217 -3.47 15.60 9.50
CA SER A 217 -4.38 16.71 9.24
C SER A 217 -4.34 17.14 7.78
N VAL A 218 -5.47 17.60 7.24
CA VAL A 218 -5.54 18.09 5.85
C VAL A 218 -5.30 19.60 5.84
N VAL A 219 -4.13 19.99 5.35
CA VAL A 219 -3.73 21.40 5.27
C VAL A 219 -4.36 22.10 4.07
N LYS A 220 -4.43 21.40 2.93
CA LYS A 220 -5.02 21.94 1.70
C LYS A 220 -5.61 20.83 0.85
N ASP A 221 -6.82 21.04 0.38
CA ASP A 221 -7.41 20.18 -0.64
C ASP A 221 -7.08 20.71 -2.04
N TYR A 222 -6.44 19.89 -2.88
CA TYR A 222 -6.19 20.26 -4.27
C TYR A 222 -7.34 19.83 -5.19
N GLY A 223 -8.19 18.90 -4.78
CA GLY A 223 -9.24 18.32 -5.60
C GLY A 223 -8.71 17.33 -6.63
N SER A 224 -9.48 17.13 -7.68
CA SER A 224 -9.18 16.15 -8.73
C SER A 224 -8.03 16.58 -9.63
N ARG A 225 -7.10 15.68 -9.90
CA ARG A 225 -5.95 15.86 -10.79
C ARG A 225 -5.85 14.72 -11.79
N TRP A 226 -5.68 15.08 -13.05
CA TRP A 226 -5.47 14.11 -14.12
C TRP A 226 -4.12 13.43 -13.95
N ALA A 227 -4.11 12.11 -13.86
CA ALA A 227 -2.90 11.31 -13.90
C ALA A 227 -2.89 10.39 -15.13
N TYR A 228 -1.73 10.22 -15.75
CA TYR A 228 -1.56 9.27 -16.84
C TYR A 228 -1.67 7.83 -16.35
N VAL A 229 -2.50 7.05 -17.02
CA VAL A 229 -2.73 5.63 -16.70
C VAL A 229 -2.41 4.69 -17.85
N GLY A 230 -2.11 5.23 -19.04
CA GLY A 230 -1.77 4.42 -20.20
C GLY A 230 -1.36 5.28 -21.38
N GLN A 231 -0.86 4.62 -22.42
CA GLN A 231 -0.51 5.27 -23.68
C GLN A 231 -0.62 4.29 -24.83
N TRP A 232 -1.01 4.81 -25.99
CA TRP A 232 -1.08 4.05 -27.23
C TRP A 232 -0.61 4.91 -28.41
N ALA A 233 -0.03 4.26 -29.41
CA ALA A 233 0.42 4.91 -30.62
C ALA A 233 0.19 4.02 -31.85
N SER A 234 -0.04 4.67 -32.99
CA SER A 234 -0.15 4.03 -34.29
C SER A 234 0.35 4.95 -35.40
N THR A 235 1.18 4.41 -36.29
CA THR A 235 1.56 5.02 -37.56
C THR A 235 0.76 4.47 -38.74
N THR A 236 -0.16 3.53 -38.50
CA THR A 236 -1.05 2.94 -39.51
C THR A 236 -2.52 3.31 -39.27
N ALA A 237 -3.31 3.36 -40.34
CA ALA A 237 -4.76 3.51 -40.21
C ALA A 237 -5.48 2.19 -39.89
N TYR A 238 -4.82 1.06 -40.09
CA TYR A 238 -5.42 -0.27 -40.11
C TYR A 238 -5.46 -0.95 -38.74
N VAL A 239 -5.88 -0.21 -37.72
CA VAL A 239 -5.84 -0.69 -36.34
C VAL A 239 -7.02 -0.15 -35.54
N LYS A 240 -7.55 -1.00 -34.66
CA LYS A 240 -8.48 -0.66 -33.59
C LYS A 240 -7.78 -0.92 -32.26
N ALA A 241 -7.68 0.08 -31.40
CA ALA A 241 -7.07 -0.05 -30.08
C ALA A 241 -8.07 0.34 -28.99
N LYS A 242 -8.18 -0.49 -27.94
CA LYS A 242 -9.01 -0.22 -26.77
C LYS A 242 -8.12 -0.23 -25.54
N PHE A 243 -8.31 0.75 -24.68
CA PHE A 243 -7.68 0.81 -23.36
C PHE A 243 -8.77 0.81 -22.29
N SER A 244 -8.63 -0.09 -21.32
CA SER A 244 -9.57 -0.28 -20.22
C SER A 244 -8.84 -0.15 -18.89
N TYR A 245 -9.46 0.57 -17.96
CA TYR A 245 -9.01 0.69 -16.58
C TYR A 245 -10.18 0.25 -15.69
N THR A 246 -10.17 -1.01 -15.29
CA THR A 246 -11.32 -1.66 -14.65
C THR A 246 -11.31 -1.49 -13.14
N LYS A 247 -12.36 -1.96 -12.45
CA LYS A 247 -12.44 -1.97 -10.99
C LYS A 247 -11.22 -2.63 -10.34
N SER A 248 -10.73 -2.03 -9.26
CA SER A 248 -9.55 -2.45 -8.50
C SER A 248 -8.23 -2.38 -9.27
N ALA A 249 -8.20 -1.65 -10.40
CA ALA A 249 -6.96 -1.31 -11.07
C ALA A 249 -6.16 -0.33 -10.20
N SER A 250 -4.90 -0.67 -9.91
CA SER A 250 -4.02 0.13 -9.05
C SER A 250 -3.06 0.98 -9.89
N SER A 251 -2.90 2.25 -9.47
CA SER A 251 -1.91 3.17 -10.01
C SER A 251 -0.97 3.63 -8.91
N SER A 252 0.34 3.53 -9.16
CA SER A 252 1.38 4.11 -8.32
C SER A 252 1.59 5.56 -8.72
N LEU A 253 1.36 6.46 -7.78
CA LEU A 253 1.26 7.90 -8.00
C LEU A 253 2.28 8.62 -7.13
N GLY A 254 2.97 9.62 -7.68
CA GLY A 254 4.03 10.34 -7.01
C GLY A 254 3.54 11.05 -5.75
N VAL A 255 4.37 11.02 -4.71
CA VAL A 255 4.19 11.80 -3.49
C VAL A 255 5.28 12.86 -3.45
N ALA A 256 4.96 14.06 -2.96
CA ALA A 256 5.97 15.05 -2.62
C ALA A 256 6.00 15.27 -1.11
N VAL A 257 7.19 15.42 -0.54
CA VAL A 257 7.42 15.56 0.90
C VAL A 257 8.14 16.87 1.19
N SER A 258 7.79 17.52 2.31
CA SER A 258 8.44 18.72 2.84
C SER A 258 8.43 18.70 4.37
N SER A 259 9.51 19.11 5.02
CA SER A 259 9.57 19.31 6.47
C SER A 259 8.90 20.60 6.95
N THR A 260 8.78 21.61 6.09
CA THR A 260 8.25 22.93 6.46
C THR A 260 6.85 23.20 5.93
N GLY A 261 6.41 22.42 4.94
CA GLY A 261 5.13 22.60 4.26
C GLY A 261 5.03 23.89 3.43
N LYS A 262 6.11 24.69 3.35
CA LYS A 262 6.15 25.94 2.59
C LYS A 262 6.16 25.66 1.09
N LYS A 263 5.65 26.61 0.29
CA LYS A 263 5.80 26.55 -1.18
C LYS A 263 7.30 26.56 -1.53
N GLY A 264 7.72 25.75 -2.49
CA GLY A 264 9.14 25.64 -2.88
C GLY A 264 9.96 24.60 -2.13
N THR A 265 9.49 24.09 -0.97
CA THR A 265 10.28 23.14 -0.16
C THR A 265 9.89 21.67 -0.37
N PHE A 266 8.88 21.42 -1.18
CA PHE A 266 8.45 20.07 -1.54
C PHE A 266 9.41 19.45 -2.55
N LYS A 267 9.77 18.19 -2.31
CA LYS A 267 10.56 17.37 -3.23
C LYS A 267 9.80 16.08 -3.54
N ALA A 268 9.92 15.58 -4.76
CA ALA A 268 9.37 14.26 -5.11
C ALA A 268 10.01 13.20 -4.22
N SER A 269 9.19 12.41 -3.54
CA SER A 269 9.65 11.39 -2.59
C SER A 269 8.67 10.23 -2.57
N GLY A 270 9.03 9.16 -3.26
CA GLY A 270 8.27 7.91 -3.30
C GLY A 270 7.00 7.98 -4.16
N THR A 271 6.17 6.95 -4.00
CA THR A 271 4.87 6.82 -4.64
C THR A 271 3.86 6.18 -3.69
N ARG A 272 2.58 6.42 -3.95
CA ARG A 272 1.46 5.83 -3.22
C ARG A 272 0.50 5.19 -4.19
N SER A 273 0.10 3.94 -3.94
CA SER A 273 -0.83 3.25 -4.83
C SER A 273 -2.27 3.57 -4.47
N ARG A 274 -3.10 3.79 -5.50
CA ARG A 274 -4.54 3.97 -5.37
C ARG A 274 -5.27 3.12 -6.39
N SER A 275 -6.31 2.44 -5.90
CA SER A 275 -7.13 1.57 -6.71
C SER A 275 -8.40 2.27 -7.19
N SER A 276 -8.88 1.91 -8.37
CA SER A 276 -10.22 2.30 -8.81
C SER A 276 -11.30 1.55 -8.04
N SER A 277 -12.41 2.24 -7.77
CA SER A 277 -13.65 1.64 -7.28
C SER A 277 -14.59 1.20 -8.41
N SER A 278 -14.32 1.62 -9.66
CA SER A 278 -15.18 1.33 -10.83
C SER A 278 -14.37 1.16 -12.11
N THR A 279 -15.04 0.70 -13.17
CA THR A 279 -14.45 0.55 -14.50
C THR A 279 -14.67 1.80 -15.34
N ILE A 280 -13.62 2.26 -16.03
CA ILE A 280 -13.70 3.30 -17.05
C ILE A 280 -13.16 2.78 -18.39
N ASN A 281 -13.82 3.17 -19.47
CA ASN A 281 -13.47 2.80 -20.84
C ASN A 281 -13.06 4.06 -21.64
N PHE A 282 -11.92 4.03 -22.33
CA PHE A 282 -11.41 5.19 -23.08
C PHE A 282 -11.89 5.26 -24.55
N GLY A 283 -12.89 4.45 -24.89
CA GLY A 283 -13.38 4.23 -26.25
C GLY A 283 -12.38 3.51 -27.15
N THR A 284 -12.88 2.97 -28.27
CA THR A 284 -12.02 2.39 -29.31
C THR A 284 -11.38 3.51 -30.12
N ARG A 285 -10.08 3.40 -30.37
CA ARG A 285 -9.31 4.36 -31.16
C ARG A 285 -8.86 3.70 -32.46
N THR A 286 -9.06 4.41 -33.56
CA THR A 286 -8.72 3.95 -34.92
C THR A 286 -7.86 4.97 -35.64
N GLY A 287 -7.03 4.57 -36.60
CA GLY A 287 -6.24 5.52 -37.38
C GLY A 287 -4.83 5.79 -36.84
N LYS A 288 -4.10 6.67 -37.54
CA LYS A 288 -2.75 7.12 -37.17
C LYS A 288 -2.84 8.16 -36.06
N LYS A 289 -2.44 7.82 -34.84
CA LYS A 289 -2.40 8.77 -33.71
C LYS A 289 -1.52 8.27 -32.59
N SER A 290 -1.07 9.16 -31.72
CA SER A 290 -0.51 8.81 -30.42
C SER A 290 -1.26 9.55 -29.31
N VAL A 291 -1.73 8.80 -28.32
CA VAL A 291 -2.53 9.31 -27.23
C VAL A 291 -2.01 8.79 -25.89
N LYS A 292 -2.04 9.66 -24.88
CA LYS A 292 -1.94 9.27 -23.47
C LYS A 292 -3.33 9.25 -22.85
N TYR A 293 -3.65 8.21 -22.10
CA TYR A 293 -4.90 8.04 -21.36
C TYR A 293 -4.73 8.60 -19.95
N ARG A 294 -5.73 9.34 -19.46
CA ARG A 294 -5.75 9.96 -18.13
C ARG A 294 -7.05 9.68 -17.39
N THR A 295 -6.96 9.48 -16.08
CA THR A 295 -8.11 9.46 -15.16
C THR A 295 -7.86 10.43 -14.00
N LEU A 296 -8.89 10.76 -13.22
CA LEU A 296 -8.78 11.68 -12.09
C LEU A 296 -8.46 10.94 -10.80
N PHE A 297 -7.49 11.48 -10.07
CA PHE A 297 -7.19 11.14 -8.69
C PHE A 297 -7.32 12.39 -7.83
N HIS A 298 -7.85 12.26 -6.63
CA HIS A 298 -7.97 13.34 -5.66
C HIS A 298 -6.66 13.50 -4.90
N TYR A 299 -6.12 14.72 -4.85
CA TYR A 299 -4.90 15.04 -4.12
C TYR A 299 -5.16 15.99 -2.96
N GLN A 300 -4.41 15.80 -1.87
CA GLN A 300 -4.40 16.70 -0.72
C GLN A 300 -2.96 17.00 -0.31
N LYS A 301 -2.75 18.17 0.31
CA LYS A 301 -1.60 18.45 1.18
C LYS A 301 -2.00 18.04 2.60
N ARG A 302 -1.27 17.09 3.17
CA ARG A 302 -1.47 16.59 4.52
C ARG A 302 -0.27 16.89 5.40
N GLN A 303 -0.51 17.10 6.68
CA GLN A 303 0.52 17.20 7.70
C GLN A 303 0.43 15.96 8.57
N TYR A 304 1.56 15.27 8.70
CA TYR A 304 1.77 14.13 9.57
C TYR A 304 2.51 14.66 10.80
N VAL A 305 1.87 14.56 11.96
CA VAL A 305 2.48 14.92 13.24
C VAL A 305 2.76 13.62 13.97
N THR A 306 4.03 13.29 14.14
CA THR A 306 4.45 12.11 14.89
C THR A 306 5.10 12.57 16.19
N CYS A 307 4.50 12.19 17.32
CA CYS A 307 5.00 12.51 18.65
C CYS A 307 5.58 11.26 19.29
N THR A 308 6.76 11.41 19.87
CA THR A 308 7.49 10.32 20.51
C THR A 308 7.18 10.27 22.00
N ALA A 309 7.53 9.17 22.67
CA ALA A 309 7.44 9.04 24.12
C ALA A 309 8.35 10.10 24.78
N GLY A 310 7.77 11.22 25.23
CA GLY A 310 8.53 12.43 25.61
C GLY A 310 8.11 13.72 24.87
N TRP A 311 7.02 13.69 24.09
CA TRP A 311 6.34 14.86 23.51
C TRP A 311 7.12 15.71 22.50
N THR A 312 8.31 15.26 22.08
CA THR A 312 8.91 15.83 20.87
C THR A 312 8.11 15.34 19.68
N CYS A 313 7.48 16.28 18.98
CA CYS A 313 6.73 16.00 17.77
C CYS A 313 7.54 16.42 16.54
N SER A 314 7.51 15.62 15.50
CA SER A 314 8.04 15.95 14.19
C SER A 314 6.90 16.15 13.20
N ASP A 315 7.01 17.18 12.37
CA ASP A 315 6.06 17.49 11.31
C ASP A 315 6.59 17.06 9.94
N VAL A 316 5.76 16.35 9.17
CA VAL A 316 6.02 16.03 7.77
C VAL A 316 4.83 16.41 6.92
N PHE A 317 5.04 17.27 5.93
CA PHE A 317 4.00 17.62 4.97
C PHE A 317 4.13 16.76 3.72
N LYS A 318 3.03 16.15 3.29
CA LYS A 318 2.95 15.33 2.07
C LYS A 318 1.93 15.92 1.10
N ILE A 319 2.23 15.95 -0.20
CA ILE A 319 1.25 16.13 -1.27
C ILE A 319 1.09 14.78 -1.94
N GLU A 320 -0.10 14.19 -1.81
CA GLU A 320 -0.32 12.78 -2.16
C GLU A 320 -1.75 12.50 -2.61
N PRO A 321 -1.97 11.39 -3.32
CA PRO A 321 -3.31 10.99 -3.72
C PRO A 321 -4.06 10.36 -2.55
N VAL A 322 -5.31 10.77 -2.38
CA VAL A 322 -6.19 10.31 -1.29
C VAL A 322 -7.35 9.47 -1.80
N GLY A 323 -7.62 9.50 -3.10
CA GLY A 323 -8.65 8.65 -3.70
C GLY A 323 -8.66 8.70 -5.21
N TRP A 324 -9.38 7.75 -5.82
CA TRP A 324 -9.68 7.75 -7.24
C TRP A 324 -11.04 8.39 -7.49
N ARG A 325 -11.15 9.24 -8.51
CA ARG A 325 -12.38 9.96 -8.88
C ARG A 325 -12.96 9.52 -10.23
N GLY A 326 -12.18 8.78 -11.03
CA GLY A 326 -12.61 8.30 -12.33
C GLY A 326 -12.60 9.36 -13.42
N GLY A 327 -13.47 9.19 -14.41
CA GLY A 327 -13.46 9.99 -15.63
C GLY A 327 -12.34 9.61 -16.60
N THR A 328 -12.49 10.02 -17.85
CA THR A 328 -11.56 9.73 -18.93
C THR A 328 -11.15 11.00 -19.66
N SER A 329 -9.86 11.11 -19.97
CA SER A 329 -9.35 12.15 -20.86
C SER A 329 -8.19 11.60 -21.67
N THR A 330 -8.01 12.12 -22.88
CA THR A 330 -6.86 11.77 -23.73
C THR A 330 -6.07 13.01 -24.10
N LEU A 331 -4.75 12.86 -24.22
CA LEU A 331 -3.89 13.88 -24.79
C LEU A 331 -3.17 13.33 -26.01
N ASN A 332 -3.26 14.05 -27.13
CA ASN A 332 -2.43 13.77 -28.29
C ASN A 332 -0.96 14.05 -27.95
N ARG A 333 -0.07 13.22 -28.48
CA ARG A 333 1.38 13.36 -28.32
C ARG A 333 2.09 13.04 -29.63
N THR A 334 3.34 13.46 -29.72
CA THR A 334 4.24 13.04 -30.79
C THR A 334 4.42 11.53 -30.74
N LEU A 335 4.40 10.89 -31.92
CA LEU A 335 4.61 9.45 -32.06
C LEU A 335 6.01 9.07 -31.57
N PRO A 336 6.13 8.16 -30.57
CA PRO A 336 7.42 7.63 -30.18
C PRO A 336 7.97 6.68 -31.26
N SER A 337 9.29 6.48 -31.28
CA SER A 337 9.92 5.43 -32.08
C SER A 337 9.89 4.09 -31.34
N ALA A 338 9.63 3.00 -32.06
CA ALA A 338 9.84 1.62 -31.60
C ALA A 338 10.45 0.77 -32.72
N LYS A 339 11.33 -0.17 -32.36
CA LYS A 339 12.05 -1.03 -33.31
C LYS A 339 11.75 -2.53 -33.15
N LYS A 340 11.29 -2.97 -31.97
CA LYS A 340 11.06 -4.40 -31.65
C LYS A 340 9.64 -4.80 -32.05
N CYS A 341 9.48 -5.33 -33.25
CA CYS A 341 8.18 -5.54 -33.88
C CYS A 341 7.80 -7.01 -34.05
N THR A 342 6.51 -7.31 -33.91
CA THR A 342 5.91 -8.62 -34.18
C THR A 342 4.83 -8.44 -35.23
N PRO A 343 4.82 -9.23 -36.33
CA PRO A 343 3.79 -9.14 -37.36
C PRO A 343 2.45 -9.70 -36.86
N TYR A 344 1.36 -9.19 -37.42
CA TYR A 344 -0.01 -9.62 -37.16
C TYR A 344 -0.81 -9.59 -38.47
N GLU A 345 -1.55 -10.66 -38.74
CA GLU A 345 -2.46 -10.78 -39.89
C GLU A 345 -3.73 -9.95 -39.66
N LYS A 346 -4.44 -9.63 -40.74
CA LYS A 346 -5.79 -9.04 -40.68
C LYS A 346 -6.70 -9.82 -39.71
N GLY A 347 -7.39 -9.10 -38.83
CA GLY A 347 -8.31 -9.66 -37.84
C GLY A 347 -7.64 -10.11 -36.55
N SER A 348 -6.32 -10.33 -36.57
CA SER A 348 -5.55 -10.72 -35.40
C SER A 348 -5.05 -9.51 -34.59
N GLY A 349 -4.43 -9.76 -33.43
CA GLY A 349 -3.97 -8.70 -32.56
C GLY A 349 -3.36 -9.17 -31.25
N LEU A 350 -3.17 -8.22 -30.34
CA LEU A 350 -2.66 -8.48 -29.00
C LEU A 350 -3.59 -7.85 -27.97
N SER A 351 -3.94 -8.61 -26.93
CA SER A 351 -4.50 -8.08 -25.69
C SER A 351 -3.44 -8.18 -24.60
N LYS A 352 -3.00 -7.04 -24.08
CA LYS A 352 -1.99 -6.97 -23.03
C LYS A 352 -2.66 -6.75 -21.68
N THR A 353 -2.59 -7.77 -20.83
CA THR A 353 -3.21 -7.84 -19.49
C THR A 353 -2.18 -8.16 -18.39
N SER A 354 -0.89 -8.08 -18.71
CA SER A 354 0.19 -8.32 -17.75
C SER A 354 1.44 -7.55 -18.19
N SER A 355 2.35 -7.30 -17.23
CA SER A 355 3.64 -6.57 -17.30
C SER A 355 3.65 -5.20 -16.61
N LYS A 356 4.84 -4.78 -16.15
CA LYS A 356 5.05 -3.43 -15.63
C LYS A 356 4.85 -2.41 -16.75
N ALA A 357 3.96 -1.45 -16.53
CA ALA A 357 3.74 -0.37 -17.48
C ALA A 357 4.82 0.71 -17.37
N TYR A 358 4.81 1.61 -18.34
CA TYR A 358 5.69 2.78 -18.36
C TYR A 358 5.37 3.75 -17.21
N LYS A 359 6.42 4.17 -16.49
CA LYS A 359 6.35 5.25 -15.50
C LYS A 359 6.43 6.59 -16.24
N PHE A 360 5.40 7.40 -16.08
CA PHE A 360 5.34 8.75 -16.63
C PHE A 360 5.97 9.73 -15.64
N SER A 361 7.10 10.36 -16.00
CA SER A 361 7.58 11.59 -15.35
C SER A 361 6.63 12.75 -15.69
N GLY A 362 6.35 13.64 -14.73
CA GLY A 362 5.26 14.62 -14.86
C GLY A 362 3.91 13.93 -15.12
N GLY A 363 3.70 12.81 -14.43
CA GLY A 363 2.60 11.89 -14.61
C GLY A 363 1.24 12.43 -14.15
N VAL A 364 1.27 13.43 -13.28
CA VAL A 364 0.10 14.05 -12.65
C VAL A 364 0.07 15.53 -13.03
N SER A 365 -1.10 16.04 -13.42
CA SER A 365 -1.30 17.46 -13.63
C SER A 365 -0.99 18.22 -12.34
N ASN A 366 -0.07 19.19 -12.41
CA ASN A 366 0.40 19.95 -11.26
C ASN A 366 -0.30 21.31 -11.09
N SER A 367 -1.41 21.56 -11.81
CA SER A 367 -2.14 22.83 -11.67
C SER A 367 -2.54 23.06 -10.20
N GLY A 368 -2.12 24.20 -9.65
CA GLY A 368 -2.28 24.55 -8.23
C GLY A 368 -1.37 23.81 -7.23
N MET A 369 -0.58 22.82 -7.69
CA MET A 369 0.46 22.09 -6.95
C MET A 369 1.84 22.52 -7.47
N THR A 370 2.13 23.82 -7.39
CA THR A 370 3.20 24.55 -8.12
C THR A 370 4.65 24.20 -7.72
N VAL A 371 5.01 22.96 -7.39
CA VAL A 371 6.36 22.70 -6.85
C VAL A 371 7.01 21.39 -7.31
N VAL A 372 6.27 20.36 -7.72
CA VAL A 372 6.90 19.05 -8.01
C VAL A 372 6.26 18.35 -9.20
N GLU A 373 7.10 17.83 -10.10
CA GLU A 373 6.68 16.85 -11.11
C GLU A 373 6.42 15.50 -10.44
N LEU A 374 5.15 15.20 -10.17
CA LEU A 374 4.77 13.90 -9.60
C LEU A 374 4.66 12.87 -10.72
N SER A 375 5.26 11.70 -10.52
CA SER A 375 5.15 10.60 -11.49
C SER A 375 3.79 9.88 -11.42
N ALA A 376 3.42 9.16 -12.46
CA ALA A 376 2.29 8.23 -12.43
C ALA A 376 2.67 6.95 -13.18
N GLN A 377 2.23 5.80 -12.67
CA GLN A 377 2.46 4.50 -13.30
C GLN A 377 1.29 3.58 -13.00
N SER A 378 0.62 3.08 -14.03
CA SER A 378 -0.42 2.06 -13.91
C SER A 378 0.03 0.83 -14.65
N GLY A 379 0.44 -0.22 -13.93
CA GLY A 379 0.91 -1.48 -14.54
C GLY A 379 -0.12 -2.11 -15.48
N TYR A 380 0.31 -2.83 -16.53
CA TYR A 380 -0.61 -3.68 -17.27
C TYR A 380 -0.96 -4.88 -16.38
N SER A 381 -2.25 -5.07 -16.14
CA SER A 381 -2.79 -6.16 -15.33
C SER A 381 -4.08 -6.64 -15.97
N SER A 382 -4.67 -7.72 -15.46
CA SER A 382 -6.03 -8.12 -15.86
C SER A 382 -7.04 -6.97 -15.68
N LYS A 383 -6.67 -5.97 -14.85
CA LYS A 383 -7.47 -4.79 -14.53
C LYS A 383 -7.09 -3.54 -15.32
N VAL A 384 -5.92 -3.52 -15.97
CA VAL A 384 -5.47 -2.44 -16.87
C VAL A 384 -5.03 -3.07 -18.17
N SER A 385 -5.91 -3.04 -19.16
CA SER A 385 -5.70 -3.77 -20.41
C SER A 385 -5.62 -2.84 -21.61
N GLN A 386 -4.71 -3.19 -22.52
CA GLN A 386 -4.59 -2.57 -23.83
C GLN A 386 -4.79 -3.66 -24.88
N SER A 387 -5.89 -3.60 -25.63
CA SER A 387 -6.09 -4.45 -26.80
C SER A 387 -5.86 -3.69 -28.09
N VAL A 388 -5.26 -4.37 -29.05
CA VAL A 388 -4.96 -3.88 -30.40
C VAL A 388 -5.38 -4.95 -31.38
N THR A 389 -6.22 -4.61 -32.35
CA THR A 389 -6.66 -5.49 -33.43
C THR A 389 -6.36 -4.84 -34.77
N PHE A 390 -5.72 -5.57 -35.66
CA PHE A 390 -5.37 -5.10 -37.00
C PHE A 390 -6.51 -5.35 -37.98
N THR A 391 -6.89 -4.33 -38.76
CA THR A 391 -7.94 -4.45 -39.79
C THR A 391 -7.38 -4.78 -41.18
N LYS A 392 -6.05 -4.74 -41.32
CA LYS A 392 -5.22 -5.26 -42.42
C LYS A 392 -3.89 -5.71 -41.80
N ASP A 393 -3.11 -6.51 -42.51
CA ASP A 393 -1.77 -6.89 -42.07
C ASP A 393 -0.94 -5.71 -41.54
N GLY A 394 -0.24 -5.94 -40.44
CA GLY A 394 0.60 -4.93 -39.84
C GLY A 394 1.57 -5.54 -38.84
N LYS A 395 2.21 -4.66 -38.06
CA LYS A 395 3.10 -5.08 -36.98
C LYS A 395 2.90 -4.24 -35.74
N LEU A 396 2.96 -4.88 -34.58
CA LEU A 396 2.95 -4.21 -33.30
C LEU A 396 4.38 -4.12 -32.78
N CYS A 397 4.83 -2.94 -32.40
CA CYS A 397 6.20 -2.71 -31.95
C CYS A 397 6.24 -2.19 -30.52
N GLY A 398 7.23 -2.64 -29.76
CA GLY A 398 7.57 -2.09 -28.44
C GLY A 398 8.85 -1.26 -28.45
N ARG A 399 8.94 -0.31 -27.50
CA ARG A 399 10.12 0.57 -27.37
C ARG A 399 11.28 -0.16 -26.68
N SER A 400 11.04 -0.81 -25.55
CA SER A 400 12.08 -1.47 -24.75
C SER A 400 12.14 -2.99 -24.95
N ALA A 401 11.04 -3.64 -25.30
CA ALA A 401 10.93 -5.09 -25.52
C ALA A 401 9.93 -5.39 -26.65
N TYR A 402 9.84 -6.65 -27.09
CA TYR A 402 8.76 -7.10 -27.97
C TYR A 402 7.38 -6.94 -27.29
N PRO A 403 6.28 -6.85 -28.07
CA PRO A 403 4.94 -6.60 -27.53
C PRO A 403 4.48 -7.54 -26.40
N THR A 404 4.91 -8.80 -26.41
CA THR A 404 4.56 -9.80 -25.38
C THR A 404 5.31 -9.58 -24.05
N GLY A 405 6.50 -8.96 -24.06
CA GLY A 405 7.33 -8.69 -22.88
C GLY A 405 6.94 -7.42 -22.11
N SER A 406 7.91 -6.58 -21.74
CA SER A 406 7.68 -5.25 -21.11
C SER A 406 8.03 -4.12 -22.09
N PRO A 407 7.16 -3.81 -23.07
CA PRO A 407 7.48 -2.94 -24.21
C PRO A 407 7.52 -1.44 -23.88
N GLN A 408 7.10 -1.04 -22.67
CA GLN A 408 6.83 0.34 -22.21
C GLN A 408 5.71 1.08 -22.99
N VAL A 409 5.77 1.07 -24.31
CA VAL A 409 4.74 1.59 -25.22
C VAL A 409 4.48 0.59 -26.33
N LEU A 410 3.22 0.46 -26.75
CA LEU A 410 2.84 -0.32 -27.92
C LEU A 410 2.56 0.64 -29.08
N ILE A 411 3.20 0.40 -30.22
CA ILE A 411 3.10 1.21 -31.45
C ILE A 411 2.67 0.30 -32.60
N ALA A 412 1.47 0.50 -33.12
CA ALA A 412 1.03 -0.20 -34.33
C ALA A 412 1.64 0.46 -35.59
N LYS A 413 2.11 -0.36 -36.53
CA LYS A 413 2.75 0.07 -37.77
C LYS A 413 2.19 -0.71 -38.96
N PRO A 414 2.29 -0.18 -40.20
CA PRO A 414 2.08 -1.00 -41.39
C PRO A 414 3.12 -2.13 -41.45
N LYS A 415 2.82 -3.17 -42.25
CA LYS A 415 3.70 -4.33 -42.47
C LYS A 415 5.12 -3.89 -42.84
#